data_AF-E2BRY5-F1
#
_entry.id   AF-E2BRY5-F1
#
_cell.length_a   1.000
_cell.length_b   1.000
_cell.length_c   1.000
_cell.angle_alpha   90.00
_cell.angle_beta   90.00
_cell.angle_gamma   90.00
#
_symmetry.space_group_name_H-M   'P 1'
#
loop_
_entity.id
_entity.type
_entity.pdbx_description
1 polymer ?
#
loop_
_entity_poly.entity_id
_entity_poly.type
_entity_poly.pdbx_seq_one_letter_code
_entity_poly.pdbx_strand_id
1 'polypeptide(L)'
;MKEELKQLEDPPITPWEKELSAGRLRYEFFDIPCEELAQQLLGKVLVRYLKNGTILKGRIVETEGYLGAIDKASKTYQNKVTPCNIPMYMPPGTIYVYMTYGMYHCFNISSQGVGCAVLVRAVDPLIGIGHMADQRKLSETRKASLKPHELCNGPSKLCMAYQLDRQHNKYSVCTWKSLWIEDDGALSDFRIIRSARIGIDNSGPEWASKPLRYYVYGNKSVSKRDTKAEMEIVS
;
A
#
# COMPACT_ATOMS: atom_id res chain seq x y z
N MET A 1 11.09 -11.93 -21.28
CA MET A 1 11.24 -12.18 -19.83
C MET A 1 12.20 -11.22 -19.12
N LYS A 2 13.51 -11.13 -19.44
CA LYS A 2 14.41 -10.19 -18.72
C LYS A 2 14.01 -8.71 -18.88
N GLU A 3 13.63 -8.28 -20.07
CA GLU A 3 13.17 -6.89 -20.30
C GLU A 3 11.81 -6.59 -19.61
N GLU A 4 10.95 -7.60 -19.47
CA GLU A 4 9.63 -7.44 -18.84
C GLU A 4 9.71 -7.29 -17.32
N LEU A 5 10.81 -7.78 -16.73
CA LEU A 5 11.16 -7.72 -15.31
C LEU A 5 11.97 -6.46 -14.95
N LYS A 6 12.19 -5.55 -15.91
CA LYS A 6 12.92 -4.31 -15.67
C LYS A 6 12.02 -3.27 -15.00
N GLN A 7 12.49 -2.70 -13.90
CA GLN A 7 11.82 -1.57 -13.24
C GLN A 7 11.86 -0.34 -14.16
N LEU A 8 10.79 0.44 -14.15
CA LEU A 8 10.77 1.73 -14.81
C LEU A 8 11.51 2.75 -13.95
N GLU A 9 12.40 3.51 -14.58
CA GLU A 9 13.19 4.56 -13.93
C GLU A 9 12.63 5.93 -14.29
N ASP A 10 12.38 6.75 -13.26
CA ASP A 10 12.01 8.15 -13.39
C ASP A 10 12.42 8.88 -12.10
N PRO A 11 13.75 9.03 -11.84
CA PRO A 11 14.28 9.56 -10.59
C PRO A 11 14.06 11.07 -10.42
N PRO A 12 14.12 11.60 -9.17
CA PRO A 12 14.16 13.04 -8.94
C PRO A 12 15.48 13.61 -9.49
N ILE A 13 15.41 14.62 -10.36
CA ILE A 13 16.57 15.17 -11.06
C ILE A 13 16.90 16.57 -10.55
N THR A 14 15.88 17.42 -10.38
CA THR A 14 16.06 18.80 -9.93
C THR A 14 16.41 18.89 -8.44
N PRO A 15 17.09 19.95 -7.98
CA PRO A 15 17.36 20.17 -6.56
C PRO A 15 16.08 20.13 -5.71
N TRP A 16 15.01 20.75 -6.20
CA TRP A 16 13.72 20.77 -5.53
C TRP A 16 13.07 19.38 -5.44
N GLU A 17 13.10 18.56 -6.48
CA GLU A 17 12.58 17.18 -6.41
C GLU A 17 13.38 16.30 -5.43
N LYS A 18 14.69 16.52 -5.35
CA LYS A 18 15.57 15.82 -4.40
C LYS A 18 15.29 16.24 -2.97
N GLU A 19 15.10 17.53 -2.72
CA GLU A 19 14.71 18.07 -1.42
C GLU A 19 13.33 17.57 -1.00
N LEU A 20 12.35 17.63 -1.91
CA LEU A 20 10.98 17.15 -1.67
C LEU A 20 10.94 15.68 -1.26
N SER A 21 11.84 14.85 -1.81
CA SER A 21 11.92 13.42 -1.53
C SER A 21 13.11 13.05 -0.65
N ALA A 22 13.66 13.99 0.13
CA ALA A 22 14.83 13.76 0.99
C ALA A 22 14.58 12.70 2.08
N GLY A 23 13.34 12.58 2.57
CA GLY A 23 12.93 11.57 3.55
C GLY A 23 12.66 10.18 2.97
N ARG A 24 12.86 9.99 1.65
CA ARG A 24 12.53 8.74 0.95
C ARG A 24 13.28 7.54 1.53
N LEU A 25 12.53 6.47 1.78
CA LEU A 25 13.06 5.16 2.15
C LEU A 25 13.80 4.53 0.97
N ARG A 26 14.95 3.92 1.27
CA ARG A 26 15.85 3.33 0.27
C ARG A 26 15.54 1.85 0.06
N TYR A 27 16.19 1.25 -0.94
CA TYR A 27 16.00 -0.15 -1.33
C TYR A 27 16.11 -1.13 -0.15
N GLU A 28 17.05 -0.89 0.77
CA GLU A 28 17.31 -1.76 1.92
C GLU A 28 16.10 -1.88 2.86
N PHE A 29 15.23 -0.87 2.90
CA PHE A 29 13.99 -0.93 3.68
C PHE A 29 12.98 -1.91 3.07
N PHE A 30 12.98 -2.08 1.75
CA PHE A 30 12.02 -2.92 1.03
C PHE A 30 12.52 -4.35 0.83
N ASP A 31 13.84 -4.56 0.78
CA ASP A 31 14.48 -5.86 0.60
C ASP A 31 14.57 -6.67 1.91
N ILE A 32 13.40 -6.82 2.55
CA ILE A 32 13.20 -7.62 3.76
C ILE A 32 11.98 -8.54 3.57
N PRO A 33 11.85 -9.61 4.39
CA PRO A 33 10.74 -10.55 4.28
C PRO A 33 9.37 -9.88 4.30
N CYS A 34 8.43 -10.43 3.52
CA CYS A 34 7.10 -9.84 3.27
C CYS A 34 6.34 -9.44 4.56
N GLU A 35 6.35 -10.31 5.57
CA GLU A 35 5.67 -10.07 6.84
C GLU A 35 6.31 -8.95 7.65
N GLU A 36 7.63 -8.85 7.57
CA GLU A 36 8.39 -7.80 8.23
C GLU A 36 8.14 -6.46 7.52
N LEU A 37 8.22 -6.42 6.19
CA LEU A 37 7.90 -5.23 5.42
C LEU A 37 6.48 -4.74 5.68
N ALA A 38 5.50 -5.65 5.76
CA ALA A 38 4.11 -5.28 6.03
C ALA A 38 3.95 -4.57 7.38
N GLN A 39 4.68 -5.01 8.40
CA GLN A 39 4.69 -4.37 9.72
C GLN A 39 5.47 -3.05 9.72
N GLN A 40 6.68 -3.03 9.13
CA GLN A 40 7.54 -1.84 9.12
C GLN A 40 6.97 -0.69 8.28
N LEU A 41 6.11 -0.98 7.30
CA LEU A 41 5.39 0.03 6.53
C LEU A 41 4.39 0.82 7.37
N LEU A 42 3.86 0.23 8.47
CA LEU A 42 2.95 0.96 9.35
C LEU A 42 3.65 2.17 9.96
N GLY A 43 2.97 3.31 10.01
CA GLY A 43 3.51 4.56 10.51
C GLY A 43 4.32 5.37 9.48
N LYS A 44 4.79 4.76 8.38
CA LYS A 44 5.49 5.48 7.30
C LYS A 44 4.51 6.30 6.47
N VAL A 45 5.01 7.32 5.77
CA VAL A 45 4.19 8.25 5.01
C VAL A 45 4.25 7.92 3.52
N LEU A 46 3.10 7.61 2.93
CA LEU A 46 2.94 7.46 1.49
C LEU A 46 2.75 8.84 0.85
N VAL A 47 3.64 9.19 -0.06
CA VAL A 47 3.62 10.48 -0.76
C VAL A 47 3.34 10.28 -2.25
N ARG A 48 2.42 11.08 -2.80
CA ARG A 48 2.15 11.19 -4.23
C ARG A 48 2.35 12.62 -4.68
N TYR A 49 3.21 12.81 -5.67
CA TYR A 49 3.39 14.07 -6.36
C TYR A 49 2.73 14.01 -7.74
N LEU A 50 1.73 14.86 -7.96
CA LEU A 50 0.95 14.94 -9.19
C LEU A 50 1.55 15.95 -10.17
N LYS A 51 1.30 15.74 -11.47
CA LYS A 51 1.82 16.60 -12.56
C LYS A 51 1.40 18.07 -12.44
N ASN A 52 0.27 18.34 -11.77
CA ASN A 52 -0.24 19.69 -11.53
C ASN A 52 0.40 20.39 -10.31
N GLY A 53 1.46 19.81 -9.71
CA GLY A 53 2.13 20.34 -8.54
C GLY A 53 1.50 19.91 -7.20
N THR A 54 0.36 19.21 -7.21
CA THR A 54 -0.32 18.79 -5.97
C THR A 54 0.46 17.69 -5.27
N ILE A 55 0.66 17.84 -3.96
CA ILE A 55 1.28 16.84 -3.09
C ILE A 55 0.19 16.23 -2.20
N LEU A 56 0.13 14.90 -2.18
CA LEU A 56 -0.74 14.13 -1.31
C LEU A 56 0.14 13.33 -0.34
N LYS A 57 -0.15 13.42 0.97
CA LYS A 57 0.54 12.64 2.00
C LYS A 57 -0.46 11.95 2.90
N GLY A 58 -0.12 10.75 3.36
CA GLY A 58 -0.95 9.97 4.26
C GLY A 58 -0.13 8.89 4.95
N ARG A 59 -0.36 8.70 6.24
CA ARG A 59 0.38 7.72 7.04
C ARG A 59 -0.20 6.33 6.83
N ILE A 60 0.61 5.34 6.50
CA ILE A 60 0.14 3.97 6.32
C ILE A 60 -0.29 3.40 7.66
N VAL A 61 -1.54 2.93 7.74
CA VAL A 61 -2.14 2.42 8.99
C VAL A 61 -2.67 1.01 8.88
N GLU A 62 -2.72 0.44 7.67
CA GLU A 62 -3.14 -0.94 7.44
C GLU A 62 -2.47 -1.53 6.19
N THR A 63 -1.94 -2.75 6.33
CA THR A 63 -1.24 -3.50 5.30
C THR A 63 -1.62 -4.99 5.34
N GLU A 64 -1.42 -5.70 4.21
CA GLU A 64 -1.52 -7.16 4.14
C GLU A 64 -0.31 -7.75 3.41
N GLY A 65 0.27 -8.82 3.97
CA GLY A 65 1.32 -9.59 3.32
C GLY A 65 0.76 -10.70 2.43
N TYR A 66 1.38 -10.91 1.27
CA TYR A 66 1.11 -12.01 0.35
C TYR A 66 2.40 -12.79 0.08
N LEU A 67 2.45 -14.05 0.54
CA LEU A 67 3.69 -14.83 0.67
C LEU A 67 4.07 -15.61 -0.60
N GLY A 68 3.73 -15.07 -1.77
CA GLY A 68 4.18 -15.64 -3.03
C GLY A 68 3.61 -17.02 -3.35
N ALA A 69 4.49 -17.95 -3.73
CA ALA A 69 4.14 -19.25 -4.29
C ALA A 69 3.35 -20.17 -3.35
N ILE A 70 3.54 -20.03 -2.04
CA ILE A 70 2.87 -20.88 -1.05
C ILE A 70 1.46 -20.40 -0.72
N ASP A 71 1.18 -19.11 -0.93
CA ASP A 71 -0.02 -18.44 -0.44
C ASP A 71 -1.19 -18.54 -1.42
N LYS A 72 -2.21 -19.33 -1.06
CA LYS A 72 -3.43 -19.52 -1.88
C LYS A 72 -4.22 -18.24 -2.15
N ALA A 73 -4.02 -17.18 -1.36
CA ALA A 73 -4.64 -15.88 -1.60
C ALA A 73 -3.80 -14.97 -2.51
N SER A 74 -2.54 -15.32 -2.76
CA SER A 74 -1.64 -14.54 -3.60
C SER A 74 -1.95 -14.71 -5.09
N LYS A 75 -1.73 -13.63 -5.87
CA LYS A 75 -1.78 -13.67 -7.34
C LYS A 75 -0.66 -14.49 -7.96
N THR A 76 0.35 -14.86 -7.17
CA THR A 76 1.55 -15.62 -7.56
C THR A 76 1.56 -17.03 -6.97
N TYR A 77 0.44 -17.49 -6.39
CA TYR A 77 0.27 -18.85 -5.87
C TYR A 77 0.74 -19.89 -6.90
N GLN A 78 1.47 -20.91 -6.45
CA GLN A 78 2.09 -21.95 -7.29
C GLN A 78 3.03 -21.39 -8.37
N ASN A 79 3.73 -20.30 -8.07
CA ASN A 79 4.62 -19.61 -9.01
C ASN A 79 3.91 -19.16 -10.31
N LYS A 80 2.60 -18.88 -10.24
CA LYS A 80 1.84 -18.46 -11.42
C LYS A 80 2.34 -17.12 -11.95
N VAL A 81 2.87 -17.11 -13.17
CA VAL A 81 3.30 -15.88 -13.86
C VAL A 81 2.24 -15.44 -14.87
N THR A 82 1.84 -14.17 -14.82
CA THR A 82 0.93 -13.54 -15.79
C THR A 82 1.43 -12.12 -16.07
N PRO A 83 1.10 -11.51 -17.23
CA PRO A 83 1.49 -10.12 -17.51
C PRO A 83 1.08 -9.13 -16.40
N CYS A 84 -0.01 -9.42 -15.69
CA CYS A 84 -0.51 -8.56 -14.62
C CYS A 84 0.32 -8.65 -13.32
N ASN A 85 0.87 -9.81 -12.96
CA ASN A 85 1.55 -9.99 -11.67
C ASN A 85 3.09 -9.94 -11.78
N ILE A 86 3.63 -9.69 -12.98
CA ILE A 86 5.07 -9.47 -13.21
C ILE A 86 5.71 -8.55 -12.16
N PRO A 87 5.09 -7.40 -11.76
CA PRO A 87 5.66 -6.54 -10.72
C PRO A 87 5.99 -7.22 -9.38
N MET A 88 5.30 -8.30 -9.01
CA MET A 88 5.58 -9.07 -7.77
C MET A 88 6.83 -9.95 -7.90
N TYR A 89 7.31 -10.20 -9.12
CA TYR A 89 8.56 -10.94 -9.39
C TYR A 89 9.74 -10.01 -9.68
N MET A 90 9.51 -8.70 -9.65
CA MET A 90 10.53 -7.67 -9.84
C MET A 90 11.18 -7.31 -8.50
N PRO A 91 12.32 -6.58 -8.50
CA PRO A 91 13.04 -6.25 -7.27
C PRO A 91 12.14 -5.62 -6.19
N PRO A 92 12.49 -5.79 -4.91
CA PRO A 92 11.79 -5.14 -3.81
C PRO A 92 11.60 -3.63 -4.01
N GLY A 93 10.47 -3.11 -3.56
CA GLY A 93 10.05 -1.73 -3.80
C GLY A 93 9.37 -1.50 -5.16
N THR A 94 9.21 -2.53 -6.01
CA THR A 94 8.42 -2.39 -7.25
C THR A 94 6.94 -2.19 -6.94
N ILE A 95 6.33 -1.18 -7.56
CA ILE A 95 4.90 -0.92 -7.49
C ILE A 95 4.12 -1.93 -8.32
N TYR A 96 3.13 -2.53 -7.68
CA TYR A 96 2.14 -3.41 -8.29
C TYR A 96 0.72 -2.86 -8.07
N VAL A 97 0.11 -2.31 -9.11
CA VAL A 97 -1.29 -1.88 -9.15
C VAL A 97 -2.10 -2.79 -10.07
N TYR A 98 -3.10 -3.47 -9.53
CA TYR A 98 -4.01 -4.30 -10.33
C TYR A 98 -5.45 -3.86 -10.21
N MET A 99 -6.25 -4.18 -11.22
CA MET A 99 -7.68 -3.92 -11.23
C MET A 99 -8.46 -5.04 -10.55
N THR A 100 -9.43 -4.69 -9.73
CA THR A 100 -10.36 -5.59 -9.03
C THR A 100 -11.80 -5.17 -9.29
N TYR A 101 -12.72 -6.13 -9.35
CA TYR A 101 -14.15 -5.93 -9.63
C TYR A 101 -14.43 -5.05 -10.87
N GLY A 102 -13.56 -5.09 -11.88
CA GLY A 102 -13.75 -4.39 -13.16
C GLY A 102 -13.57 -2.86 -13.15
N MET A 103 -13.50 -2.22 -11.98
CA MET A 103 -13.47 -0.74 -11.88
C MET A 103 -12.54 -0.18 -10.81
N TYR A 104 -12.09 -1.00 -9.87
CA TYR A 104 -11.29 -0.55 -8.74
C TYR A 104 -9.84 -1.00 -8.86
N HIS A 105 -8.94 -0.35 -8.14
CA HIS A 105 -7.53 -0.69 -8.10
C HIS A 105 -7.09 -1.09 -6.69
N CYS A 106 -5.99 -1.84 -6.60
CA CYS A 106 -5.28 -2.14 -5.37
C CYS A 106 -3.79 -1.87 -5.57
N PHE A 107 -3.15 -1.17 -4.64
CA PHE A 107 -1.74 -0.79 -4.69
C PHE A 107 -0.91 -1.66 -3.74
N ASN A 108 0.10 -2.33 -4.29
CA ASN A 108 1.00 -3.23 -3.58
C ASN A 108 2.45 -2.88 -3.90
N ILE A 109 3.35 -3.35 -3.04
CA ILE A 109 4.79 -3.13 -3.16
C ILE A 109 5.47 -4.50 -3.07
N SER A 110 6.29 -4.84 -4.06
CA SER A 110 7.11 -6.05 -4.04
C SER A 110 8.03 -6.06 -2.83
N SER A 111 8.16 -7.19 -2.14
CA SER A 111 9.05 -7.39 -1.00
C SER A 111 10.18 -8.35 -1.36
N GLN A 112 11.05 -8.68 -0.41
CA GLN A 112 11.91 -9.84 -0.55
C GLN A 112 11.07 -11.12 -0.71
N GLY A 113 11.56 -12.05 -1.54
CA GLY A 113 10.92 -13.32 -1.84
C GLY A 113 10.19 -13.33 -3.20
N VAL A 114 10.32 -14.44 -3.91
CA VAL A 114 9.79 -14.59 -5.28
C VAL A 114 8.26 -14.49 -5.28
N GLY A 115 7.73 -13.47 -5.94
CA GLY A 115 6.29 -13.26 -6.06
C GLY A 115 5.64 -12.70 -4.80
N CYS A 116 6.42 -12.26 -3.80
CA CYS A 116 5.90 -11.71 -2.55
C CYS A 116 5.61 -10.21 -2.68
N ALA A 117 4.55 -9.73 -2.04
CA ALA A 117 4.23 -8.30 -2.01
C ALA A 117 3.37 -7.94 -0.80
N VAL A 118 3.42 -6.65 -0.44
CA VAL A 118 2.56 -6.06 0.59
C VAL A 118 1.51 -5.17 -0.08
N LEU A 119 0.24 -5.44 0.19
CA LEU A 119 -0.87 -4.53 -0.14
C LEU A 119 -0.95 -3.42 0.90
N VAL A 120 -0.98 -2.16 0.46
CA VAL A 120 -1.34 -1.04 1.33
C VAL A 120 -2.85 -0.88 1.28
N ARG A 121 -3.51 -1.11 2.43
CA ARG A 121 -4.97 -1.08 2.50
C ARG A 121 -5.52 0.25 2.91
N ALA A 122 -4.87 0.91 3.85
CA ALA A 122 -5.35 2.19 4.33
C ALA A 122 -4.22 3.14 4.69
N VAL A 123 -4.48 4.41 4.45
CA VAL A 123 -3.67 5.51 4.95
C VAL A 123 -4.52 6.49 5.72
N ASP A 124 -3.95 7.11 6.74
CA ASP A 124 -4.51 8.22 7.49
C ASP A 124 -4.08 9.53 6.80
N PRO A 125 -5.00 10.28 6.15
CA PRO A 125 -4.63 11.44 5.34
C PRO A 125 -3.96 12.56 6.14
N LEU A 126 -2.89 13.15 5.59
CA LEU A 126 -2.13 14.24 6.21
C LEU A 126 -2.13 15.52 5.37
N ILE A 127 -1.86 15.41 4.06
CA ILE A 127 -1.77 16.56 3.13
C ILE A 127 -2.59 16.25 1.88
N GLY A 128 -3.29 17.25 1.35
CA GLY A 128 -4.08 17.11 0.12
C GLY A 128 -5.47 16.51 0.33
N ILE A 129 -6.02 16.60 1.54
CA ILE A 129 -7.30 16.01 1.95
C ILE A 129 -8.46 16.45 1.03
N GLY A 130 -8.54 17.74 0.68
CA GLY A 130 -9.56 18.26 -0.24
C GLY A 130 -9.46 17.60 -1.62
N HIS A 131 -8.25 17.53 -2.17
CA HIS A 131 -8.01 16.85 -3.46
C HIS A 131 -8.37 15.38 -3.41
N MET A 132 -8.00 14.67 -2.33
CA MET A 132 -8.39 13.28 -2.11
C MET A 132 -9.91 13.11 -2.12
N ALA A 133 -10.66 14.01 -1.47
CA ALA A 133 -12.12 13.98 -1.43
C ALA A 133 -12.74 14.15 -2.83
N ASP A 134 -12.19 15.06 -3.65
CA ASP A 134 -12.65 15.26 -5.02
C ASP A 134 -12.45 14.03 -5.91
N GLN A 135 -11.35 13.30 -5.70
CA GLN A 135 -11.08 12.07 -6.46
C GLN A 135 -12.00 10.90 -6.08
N ARG A 136 -12.67 10.95 -4.93
CA ARG A 136 -13.58 9.88 -4.48
C ARG A 136 -14.89 9.81 -5.28
N LYS A 137 -15.15 10.77 -6.20
CA LYS A 137 -16.33 10.83 -7.09
C LYS A 137 -17.67 10.62 -6.34
N LEU A 138 -17.75 11.18 -5.14
CA LEU A 138 -18.95 11.12 -4.30
C LEU A 138 -19.89 12.27 -4.66
N SER A 139 -21.19 12.12 -4.36
CA SER A 139 -22.14 13.23 -4.45
C SER A 139 -21.74 14.37 -3.51
N GLU A 140 -22.10 15.61 -3.85
CA GLU A 140 -21.75 16.79 -3.04
C GLU A 140 -22.27 16.67 -1.60
N THR A 141 -23.49 16.15 -1.41
CA THR A 141 -24.03 15.84 -0.08
C THR A 141 -23.13 14.89 0.70
N ARG A 142 -22.61 13.83 0.04
CA ARG A 142 -21.74 12.88 0.71
C ARG A 142 -20.37 13.47 0.99
N LYS A 143 -19.80 14.26 0.07
CA LYS A 143 -18.53 14.99 0.29
C LYS A 143 -18.60 15.90 1.51
N ALA A 144 -19.69 16.65 1.67
CA ALA A 144 -19.88 17.55 2.81
C ALA A 144 -19.87 16.83 4.18
N SER A 145 -20.33 15.57 4.22
CA SER A 145 -20.36 14.74 5.43
C SER A 145 -19.11 13.86 5.62
N LEU A 146 -18.20 13.84 4.65
CA LEU A 146 -17.10 12.87 4.60
C LEU A 146 -16.02 13.25 5.60
N LYS A 147 -15.72 12.35 6.52
CA LYS A 147 -14.65 12.57 7.49
C LYS A 147 -13.31 12.24 6.83
N PRO A 148 -12.21 12.93 7.18
CA PRO A 148 -10.90 12.67 6.59
C PRO A 148 -10.47 11.19 6.64
N HIS A 149 -10.72 10.51 7.76
CA HIS A 149 -10.38 9.09 7.91
C HIS A 149 -11.15 8.14 6.97
N GLU A 150 -12.25 8.59 6.36
CA GLU A 150 -13.03 7.78 5.40
C GLU A 150 -12.51 7.87 3.96
N LEU A 151 -11.58 8.78 3.68
CA LEU A 151 -11.05 9.01 2.34
C LEU A 151 -10.23 7.83 1.84
N CYS A 152 -9.44 7.25 2.73
CA CYS A 152 -8.44 6.24 2.39
C CYS A 152 -8.55 4.98 3.25
N ASN A 153 -9.68 4.74 3.92
CA ASN A 153 -9.92 3.54 4.72
C ASN A 153 -10.35 2.32 3.89
N GLY A 154 -9.53 1.96 2.90
CA GLY A 154 -9.72 0.78 2.07
C GLY A 154 -8.88 0.84 0.79
N PRO A 155 -8.43 -0.32 0.26
CA PRO A 155 -7.38 -0.36 -0.76
C PRO A 155 -7.77 0.39 -2.02
N SER A 156 -9.02 0.23 -2.47
CA SER A 156 -9.52 0.94 -3.64
C SER A 156 -9.85 2.40 -3.38
N LYS A 157 -10.21 2.75 -2.14
CA LYS A 157 -10.44 4.15 -1.75
C LYS A 157 -9.13 4.93 -1.77
N LEU A 158 -8.07 4.33 -1.22
CA LEU A 158 -6.70 4.82 -1.32
C LEU A 158 -6.30 5.05 -2.78
N CYS A 159 -6.45 4.05 -3.66
CA CYS A 159 -6.08 4.22 -5.06
C CYS A 159 -6.85 5.35 -5.76
N MET A 160 -8.16 5.51 -5.48
CA MET A 160 -8.92 6.64 -6.01
C MET A 160 -8.39 7.97 -5.48
N ALA A 161 -8.24 8.12 -4.17
CA ALA A 161 -7.76 9.34 -3.52
C ALA A 161 -6.37 9.77 -4.02
N TYR A 162 -5.49 8.80 -4.31
CA TYR A 162 -4.12 9.01 -4.78
C TYR A 162 -3.97 8.98 -6.32
N GLN A 163 -5.06 8.84 -7.06
CA GLN A 163 -5.08 8.67 -8.52
C GLN A 163 -4.12 7.56 -9.01
N LEU A 164 -4.14 6.41 -8.33
CA LEU A 164 -3.37 5.24 -8.71
C LEU A 164 -4.21 4.30 -9.57
N ASP A 165 -3.61 3.92 -10.69
CA ASP A 165 -4.16 3.00 -11.68
C ASP A 165 -3.05 2.11 -12.25
N ARG A 166 -3.39 1.26 -13.23
CA ARG A 166 -2.46 0.31 -13.84
C ARG A 166 -1.27 0.94 -14.57
N GLN A 167 -1.32 2.22 -14.95
CA GLN A 167 -0.22 2.91 -15.64
C GLN A 167 0.97 3.14 -14.72
N HIS A 168 0.75 3.08 -13.40
CA HIS A 168 1.76 3.28 -12.37
C HIS A 168 2.47 1.98 -11.95
N ASN A 169 2.24 0.86 -12.67
CA ASN A 169 2.95 -0.39 -12.45
C ASN A 169 4.44 -0.28 -12.79
N LYS A 170 5.25 -1.18 -12.21
CA LYS A 170 6.68 -1.40 -12.52
C LYS A 170 7.64 -0.27 -12.12
N TYR A 171 7.14 0.90 -11.73
CA TYR A 171 7.96 1.93 -11.10
C TYR A 171 8.45 1.46 -9.74
N SER A 172 9.62 1.92 -9.32
CA SER A 172 10.16 1.66 -7.97
C SER A 172 9.81 2.80 -7.02
N VAL A 173 9.30 2.50 -5.83
CA VAL A 173 9.09 3.52 -4.78
C VAL A 173 10.42 4.14 -4.29
N CYS A 174 11.55 3.46 -4.54
CA CYS A 174 12.89 3.91 -4.17
C CYS A 174 13.44 4.99 -5.11
N THR A 175 12.93 5.07 -6.35
CA THR A 175 13.47 6.00 -7.35
C THR A 175 12.41 6.89 -7.95
N TRP A 176 11.17 6.43 -8.14
CA TRP A 176 10.17 7.19 -8.87
C TRP A 176 9.85 8.54 -8.22
N LYS A 177 10.03 9.64 -8.95
CA LYS A 177 9.82 11.00 -8.46
C LYS A 177 8.36 11.31 -8.12
N SER A 178 7.41 10.55 -8.65
CA SER A 178 5.99 10.87 -8.52
C SER A 178 5.27 10.11 -7.40
N LEU A 179 5.88 9.05 -6.84
CA LEU A 179 5.39 8.37 -5.63
C LEU A 179 6.54 7.73 -4.88
N TRP A 180 6.56 7.92 -3.57
CA TRP A 180 7.54 7.30 -2.68
C TRP A 180 6.94 7.09 -1.29
N ILE A 181 7.73 6.42 -0.44
CA ILE A 181 7.43 6.29 0.98
C ILE A 181 8.57 6.96 1.74
N GLU A 182 8.23 7.76 2.73
CA GLU A 182 9.20 8.47 3.57
C GLU A 182 9.03 8.12 5.04
N ASP A 183 10.14 8.27 5.77
CA ASP A 183 10.15 8.30 7.21
C ASP A 183 10.16 9.76 7.66
N ASP A 184 9.10 10.19 8.35
CA ASP A 184 8.98 11.54 8.90
C ASP A 184 9.55 11.65 10.32
N GLY A 185 10.15 10.57 10.84
CA GLY A 185 10.71 10.51 12.19
C GLY A 185 9.65 10.50 13.30
N ALA A 186 8.36 10.38 12.96
CA ALA A 186 7.31 10.23 13.96
C ALA A 186 7.51 8.93 14.74
N LEU A 187 7.45 9.01 16.07
CA LEU A 187 7.60 7.84 16.93
C LEU A 187 6.56 6.78 16.58
N SER A 188 7.04 5.56 16.31
CA SER A 188 6.21 4.39 16.02
C SER A 188 5.68 3.71 17.28
N ASP A 189 5.39 4.48 18.34
CA ASP A 189 4.88 3.93 19.62
C ASP A 189 3.37 3.65 19.52
N PHE A 190 3.03 2.78 18.57
CA PHE A 190 1.68 2.29 18.38
C PHE A 190 1.68 0.77 18.45
N ARG A 191 0.55 0.22 18.92
CA ARG A 191 0.34 -1.22 18.96
C ARG A 191 -0.10 -1.71 17.59
N ILE A 192 0.55 -2.74 17.08
CA ILE A 192 0.19 -3.40 15.82
C ILE A 192 -0.76 -4.55 16.12
N ILE A 193 -1.95 -4.51 15.54
CA ILE A 193 -2.87 -5.66 15.55
C ILE A 193 -2.54 -6.58 14.38
N ARG A 194 -2.44 -7.88 14.66
CA ARG A 194 -2.32 -8.95 13.66
C ARG A 194 -3.67 -9.65 13.51
N SER A 195 -4.14 -9.84 12.28
CA SER A 195 -5.45 -10.43 12.03
C SER A 195 -5.54 -11.13 10.67
N ALA A 196 -6.64 -11.84 10.45
CA ALA A 196 -6.97 -12.40 9.14
C ALA A 196 -7.10 -11.31 8.07
N ARG A 197 -6.71 -11.65 6.84
CA ARG A 197 -6.83 -10.76 5.67
C ARG A 197 -8.28 -10.66 5.20
N ILE A 198 -8.62 -9.57 4.52
CA ILE A 198 -9.99 -9.25 4.12
C ILE A 198 -10.26 -9.68 2.68
N GLY A 199 -11.36 -10.42 2.48
CA GLY A 199 -11.88 -10.74 1.14
C GLY A 199 -11.17 -11.92 0.47
N ILE A 200 -10.60 -12.83 1.27
CA ILE A 200 -9.86 -14.01 0.79
C ILE A 200 -10.48 -15.34 1.24
N ASP A 201 -11.78 -15.34 1.59
CA ASP A 201 -12.47 -16.52 2.13
C ASP A 201 -12.43 -17.74 1.17
N ASN A 202 -12.32 -17.47 -0.14
CA ASN A 202 -12.21 -18.49 -1.18
C ASN A 202 -10.81 -19.15 -1.27
N SER A 203 -9.83 -18.74 -0.47
CA SER A 203 -8.47 -19.28 -0.47
C SER A 203 -8.28 -20.49 0.45
N GLY A 204 -9.38 -21.02 1.00
CA GLY A 204 -9.40 -22.14 1.93
C GLY A 204 -9.18 -21.70 3.38
N PRO A 205 -9.68 -22.48 4.36
CA PRO A 205 -9.75 -22.07 5.76
C PRO A 205 -8.39 -21.74 6.35
N GLU A 206 -7.34 -22.49 5.99
CA GLU A 206 -5.98 -22.26 6.46
C GLU A 206 -5.45 -20.86 6.09
N TRP A 207 -5.53 -20.48 4.80
CA TRP A 207 -4.98 -19.21 4.32
C TRP A 207 -5.86 -18.01 4.64
N ALA A 208 -7.18 -18.24 4.75
CA ALA A 208 -8.14 -17.24 5.20
C ALA A 208 -7.94 -16.87 6.67
N SER A 209 -7.53 -17.81 7.53
CA SER A 209 -7.31 -17.56 8.97
C SER A 209 -5.90 -17.09 9.34
N LYS A 210 -4.91 -17.16 8.43
CA LYS A 210 -3.53 -16.74 8.75
C LYS A 210 -3.47 -15.24 9.10
N PRO A 211 -2.74 -14.84 10.16
CA PRO A 211 -2.70 -13.47 10.67
C PRO A 211 -1.76 -12.56 9.85
N LEU A 212 -1.98 -12.48 8.55
CA LEU A 212 -1.12 -11.76 7.58
C LEU A 212 -1.62 -10.34 7.26
N ARG A 213 -2.57 -9.82 8.05
CA ARG A 213 -3.02 -8.42 8.00
C ARG A 213 -2.56 -7.69 9.25
N TYR A 214 -1.98 -6.51 9.07
CA TYR A 214 -1.41 -5.70 10.12
C TYR A 214 -2.04 -4.31 10.11
N TYR A 215 -2.40 -3.78 11.27
CA TYR A 215 -2.91 -2.41 11.37
C TYR A 215 -2.63 -1.74 12.71
N VAL A 216 -2.66 -0.41 12.70
CA VAL A 216 -2.45 0.44 13.88
C VAL A 216 -3.69 0.40 14.78
N TYR A 217 -3.53 -0.08 16.02
CA TYR A 217 -4.60 -0.14 17.00
C TYR A 217 -5.25 1.23 17.24
N GLY A 218 -6.59 1.27 17.28
CA GLY A 218 -7.35 2.47 17.58
C GLY A 218 -7.36 3.56 16.48
N ASN A 219 -6.61 3.39 15.38
CA ASN A 219 -6.61 4.38 14.30
C ASN A 219 -7.93 4.32 13.51
N LYS A 220 -8.59 5.47 13.35
CA LYS A 220 -9.92 5.59 12.72
C LYS A 220 -9.90 5.37 11.20
N SER A 221 -8.73 5.45 10.57
CA SER A 221 -8.52 5.28 9.14
C SER A 221 -8.32 3.80 8.75
N VAL A 222 -8.24 2.88 9.72
CA VAL A 222 -8.24 1.43 9.44
C VAL A 222 -9.55 1.01 8.77
N SER A 223 -9.47 0.22 7.69
CA SER A 223 -10.63 -0.11 6.85
C SER A 223 -11.64 -1.02 7.53
N LYS A 224 -11.18 -2.00 8.31
CA LYS A 224 -12.02 -2.92 9.09
C LYS A 224 -11.29 -3.34 10.36
N ARG A 225 -11.85 -3.05 11.52
CA ARG A 225 -11.30 -3.50 12.81
C ARG A 225 -11.67 -4.95 13.10
N ASP A 226 -10.76 -5.67 13.73
CA ASP A 226 -10.96 -7.02 14.25
C ASP A 226 -11.00 -6.95 15.77
N THR A 227 -12.21 -6.82 16.31
CA THR A 227 -12.42 -6.61 17.75
C THR A 227 -11.85 -7.75 18.59
N LYS A 228 -11.83 -8.99 18.06
CA LYS A 228 -11.26 -10.13 18.78
C LYS A 228 -9.75 -9.99 18.90
N ALA A 229 -9.07 -9.72 17.78
CA ALA A 229 -7.63 -9.50 17.76
C ALA A 229 -7.21 -8.25 18.57
N GLU A 230 -8.06 -7.22 18.61
CA GLU A 230 -7.86 -6.04 19.45
C GLU A 230 -7.91 -6.36 20.95
N MET A 231 -8.83 -7.23 21.39
CA MET A 231 -8.95 -7.63 22.80
C MET A 231 -7.72 -8.43 23.27
N GLU A 232 -7.17 -9.29 22.43
CA GLU A 232 -5.98 -10.11 22.73
C GLU A 232 -4.71 -9.29 23.00
N ILE A 233 -4.66 -8.02 22.56
CA ILE A 233 -3.52 -7.11 22.75
C ILE A 233 -3.69 -6.19 23.97
N VAL A 234 -4.92 -6.08 24.50
CA VAL A 234 -5.24 -5.26 25.68
C VAL A 234 -5.23 -6.10 26.96
N SER A 235 -5.43 -7.41 26.86
CA SER A 235 -5.25 -8.40 27.94
C SER A 235 -3.79 -8.69 28.24
#